data_AF-A0A525JJG2-F1
#
_entry.id   AF-A0A525JJG2-F1
#
_cell.length_a   1.000
_cell.length_b   1.000
_cell.length_c   1.000
_cell.angle_alpha   90.00
_cell.angle_beta   90.00
_cell.angle_gamma   90.00
#
_symmetry.space_group_name_H-M   'P 1'
#
loop_
_entity.id
_entity.type
_entity.pdbx_description
1 polymer ?
#
loop_
_entity_poly.entity_id
_entity_poly.type
_entity_poly.pdbx_seq_one_letter_code
_entity_poly.pdbx_strand_id
1 'polypeptide(L)'
;MTDKTDGDPIGYGHPPEHSRFKPGKSGNPIGRPPKRRSFKADLRAALSEATTDNGPTKQQTCVRKLVDDAAGGDLGSMKLLFALMASLFRDESDDHNDEQINPEHQVLIDQFENRQALAEKSLPNQGASDD
;
A
#
# COMPACT_ATOMS: atom_id res chain seq x y z
N MET A 1 -36.57 -5.61 -57.52
CA MET A 1 -35.45 -5.14 -56.68
C MET A 1 -35.98 -4.09 -55.72
N THR A 2 -36.25 -4.47 -54.46
CA THR A 2 -36.46 -3.52 -53.35
C THR A 2 -36.12 -4.24 -52.06
N ASP A 3 -34.85 -4.22 -51.69
CA ASP A 3 -34.40 -4.62 -50.35
C ASP A 3 -34.52 -3.39 -49.46
N LYS A 4 -35.43 -3.42 -48.48
CA LYS A 4 -35.58 -2.36 -47.47
C LYS A 4 -34.60 -2.68 -46.36
N THR A 5 -33.48 -1.98 -46.33
CA THR A 5 -32.55 -2.00 -45.20
C THR A 5 -33.09 -1.07 -44.11
N ASP A 6 -34.03 -1.58 -43.32
CA ASP A 6 -34.49 -0.96 -42.07
C ASP A 6 -33.39 -1.18 -41.01
N GLY A 7 -32.35 -0.34 -41.02
CA GLY A 7 -31.25 -0.39 -40.06
C GLY A 7 -31.11 0.94 -39.31
N ASP A 8 -31.03 0.88 -37.98
CA ASP A 8 -30.77 2.06 -37.14
C ASP A 8 -29.52 2.83 -37.62
N PRO A 9 -29.53 4.17 -37.57
CA PRO A 9 -28.41 4.98 -38.04
C PRO A 9 -27.13 4.66 -37.26
N ILE A 10 -26.12 4.20 -37.98
CA ILE A 10 -24.79 3.89 -37.43
C ILE A 10 -24.07 5.20 -37.08
N GLY A 11 -23.58 5.34 -35.84
CA GLY A 11 -22.96 6.57 -35.36
C GLY A 11 -22.35 6.44 -33.97
N TYR A 12 -21.88 7.55 -33.40
CA TYR A 12 -21.31 7.57 -32.05
C TYR A 12 -22.35 7.07 -31.02
N GLY A 13 -22.02 6.03 -30.26
CA GLY A 13 -22.95 5.39 -29.32
C GLY A 13 -23.98 4.44 -29.94
N HIS A 14 -23.96 4.25 -31.27
CA HIS A 14 -24.85 3.36 -32.02
C HIS A 14 -24.04 2.36 -32.86
N PRO A 15 -23.44 1.35 -32.20
CA PRO A 15 -22.68 0.32 -32.90
C PRO A 15 -23.60 -0.52 -33.81
N PRO A 16 -23.11 -0.99 -34.97
CA PRO A 16 -23.90 -1.77 -35.92
C PRO A 16 -24.50 -3.05 -35.29
N GLU A 17 -25.75 -3.37 -35.62
CA GLU A 17 -26.47 -4.47 -34.98
C GLU A 17 -25.78 -5.83 -35.08
N HIS A 18 -25.20 -6.15 -36.24
CA HIS A 18 -24.49 -7.40 -36.48
C HIS A 18 -23.24 -7.57 -35.61
N SER A 19 -22.73 -6.47 -35.04
CA SER A 19 -21.53 -6.45 -34.18
C SER A 19 -21.86 -6.37 -32.67
N ARG A 20 -23.13 -6.10 -32.31
CA ARG A 20 -23.56 -5.96 -30.91
C ARG A 20 -23.52 -7.32 -30.21
N PHE A 21 -23.08 -7.34 -28.96
CA PHE A 21 -23.23 -8.52 -28.12
C PHE A 21 -24.72 -8.81 -27.88
N LYS A 22 -25.10 -10.10 -27.92
CA LYS A 22 -26.47 -10.51 -27.63
C LYS A 22 -26.76 -10.35 -26.13
N PRO A 23 -27.91 -9.78 -25.74
CA PRO A 23 -28.29 -9.68 -24.34
C PRO A 23 -28.31 -11.08 -23.70
N GLY A 24 -27.77 -11.20 -22.48
CA GLY A 24 -27.66 -12.46 -21.76
C GLY A 24 -26.51 -13.38 -22.19
N LYS A 25 -25.73 -13.02 -23.21
CA LYS A 25 -24.55 -13.78 -23.64
C LYS A 25 -23.29 -12.93 -23.52
N SER A 26 -22.40 -13.28 -22.58
CA SER A 26 -21.07 -12.67 -22.51
C SER A 26 -20.32 -12.89 -23.82
N GLY A 27 -19.67 -11.84 -24.33
CA GLY A 27 -18.78 -11.94 -25.49
C GLY A 27 -17.55 -12.82 -25.24
N ASN A 28 -17.19 -13.01 -23.97
CA ASN A 28 -16.21 -13.99 -23.54
C ASN A 28 -16.91 -15.06 -22.67
N PRO A 29 -17.44 -16.14 -23.27
CA PRO A 29 -18.21 -17.16 -22.56
C PRO A 29 -17.38 -17.96 -21.54
N ILE A 30 -16.06 -18.04 -21.74
CA ILE A 30 -15.14 -18.69 -20.79
C ILE A 30 -14.77 -17.74 -19.64
N GLY A 31 -14.92 -16.44 -19.86
CA GLY A 31 -14.54 -15.42 -18.91
C GLY A 31 -13.03 -15.38 -18.69
N ARG A 32 -12.62 -14.81 -17.55
CA ARG A 32 -11.23 -14.90 -17.09
C ARG A 32 -11.00 -16.32 -16.56
N PRO A 33 -9.91 -17.01 -16.96
CA PRO A 33 -9.61 -18.31 -16.39
C PRO A 33 -9.50 -18.23 -14.86
N PRO A 34 -9.95 -19.26 -14.13
CA PRO A 34 -9.89 -19.28 -12.68
C PRO A 34 -8.44 -19.13 -12.21
N LYS A 35 -8.24 -18.38 -11.13
CA LYS A 35 -6.91 -18.20 -10.54
C LYS A 35 -6.40 -19.56 -10.08
N ARG A 36 -5.28 -20.02 -10.66
CA ARG A 36 -4.60 -21.24 -10.17
C ARG A 36 -4.21 -21.01 -8.71
N ARG A 37 -4.48 -21.97 -7.83
CA ARG A 37 -4.03 -21.91 -6.44
C ARG A 37 -2.51 -21.86 -6.44
N SER A 38 -1.94 -20.83 -5.82
CA SER A 38 -0.50 -20.68 -5.70
C SER A 38 -0.04 -21.28 -4.38
N PHE A 39 1.20 -21.77 -4.34
CA PHE A 39 1.81 -22.26 -3.09
C PHE A 39 1.70 -21.22 -1.96
N LYS A 40 1.87 -19.92 -2.27
CA LYS A 40 1.69 -18.82 -1.32
C LYS A 40 0.26 -18.78 -0.73
N ALA A 41 -0.76 -19.02 -1.55
CA ALA A 41 -2.15 -19.04 -1.08
C ALA A 41 -2.42 -20.26 -0.20
N ASP A 42 -1.92 -21.43 -0.59
CA ASP A 42 -2.11 -22.67 0.16
C ASP A 42 -1.33 -22.64 1.49
N LEU A 43 -0.10 -22.13 1.49
CA LEU A 43 0.68 -21.93 2.71
C LEU A 43 -0.02 -20.96 3.66
N ARG A 44 -0.55 -19.84 3.16
CA ARG A 44 -1.28 -18.88 4.00
C ARG A 44 -2.53 -19.49 4.62
N ALA A 45 -3.28 -20.27 3.84
CA ALA A 45 -4.46 -20.97 4.33
C ALA A 45 -4.07 -21.97 5.43
N ALA A 46 -3.09 -22.84 5.17
CA ALA A 46 -2.62 -23.82 6.14
C ALA A 46 -2.12 -23.16 7.44
N LEU A 47 -1.36 -22.08 7.34
CA LEU A 47 -0.86 -21.35 8.52
C LEU A 47 -1.97 -20.68 9.35
N SER A 48 -3.07 -20.28 8.71
CA SER A 48 -4.23 -19.66 9.37
C SER A 48 -5.17 -20.65 10.06
N GLU A 49 -5.03 -21.94 9.81
CA GLU A 49 -5.85 -22.97 10.47
C GLU A 49 -5.51 -23.09 11.96
N ALA A 50 -6.55 -23.26 12.78
CA ALA A 50 -6.40 -23.56 14.21
C ALA A 50 -5.83 -24.97 14.42
N THR A 51 -5.03 -25.18 15.46
CA THR A 51 -4.49 -26.50 15.81
C THR A 51 -5.50 -27.40 16.52
N THR A 52 -6.47 -26.81 17.21
CA THR A 52 -7.57 -27.48 17.92
C THR A 52 -8.83 -26.61 17.84
N ASP A 53 -10.00 -27.15 18.21
CA ASP A 53 -11.23 -26.36 18.32
C ASP A 53 -11.00 -25.19 19.32
N ASN A 54 -11.05 -23.96 18.82
CA ASN A 54 -10.71 -22.71 19.53
C ASN A 54 -9.23 -22.56 19.99
N GLY A 55 -8.31 -23.32 19.40
CA GLY A 55 -6.86 -23.20 19.67
C GLY A 55 -6.16 -22.10 18.88
N PRO A 56 -4.88 -21.83 19.19
CA PRO A 56 -4.04 -20.94 18.39
C PRO A 56 -3.90 -21.45 16.96
N THR A 57 -3.59 -20.54 16.03
CA THR A 57 -3.30 -20.95 14.66
C THR A 57 -1.97 -21.70 14.58
N LYS A 58 -1.80 -22.50 13.52
CA LYS A 58 -0.52 -23.17 13.24
C LYS A 58 0.63 -22.16 13.14
N GLN A 59 0.37 -20.99 12.56
CA GLN A 59 1.34 -19.89 12.54
C GLN A 59 1.76 -19.45 13.95
N GLN A 60 0.81 -19.18 14.83
CA GLN A 60 1.09 -18.74 16.20
C GLN A 60 1.89 -19.80 16.96
N THR A 61 1.52 -21.07 16.78
CA THR A 61 2.23 -22.20 17.39
C THR A 61 3.66 -22.32 16.88
N CYS A 62 3.89 -22.19 15.57
CA CYS A 62 5.23 -22.21 14.99
C CYS A 62 6.10 -21.05 15.48
N VAL A 63 5.55 -19.82 15.54
CA VAL A 63 6.28 -18.66 16.04
C VAL A 63 6.67 -18.85 17.50
N ARG A 64 5.74 -19.31 18.34
CA ARG A 64 6.01 -19.59 19.76
C ARG A 64 7.11 -20.63 19.92
N LYS A 65 7.00 -21.75 19.20
CA LYS A 65 8.00 -22.84 19.21
C LYS A 65 9.39 -22.33 18.83
N LEU A 66 9.48 -21.53 17.74
CA LEU A 66 10.74 -20.96 17.28
C LEU A 66 11.40 -20.06 18.34
N VAL A 67 10.59 -19.22 19.01
CA VAL A 67 11.09 -18.34 20.07
C VAL A 67 11.53 -19.14 21.30
N ASP A 68 10.74 -20.14 21.71
CA ASP A 68 11.08 -21.00 22.86
C ASP A 68 12.39 -21.78 22.59
N ASP A 69 12.56 -22.35 21.40
CA ASP A 69 13.77 -23.10 21.02
C ASP A 69 15.00 -22.17 20.91
N ALA A 70 14.83 -20.96 20.36
CA ALA A 70 15.88 -19.95 20.31
C ALA A 70 16.28 -19.47 21.72
N ALA A 71 15.30 -19.22 22.60
CA ALA A 71 15.56 -18.86 23.99
C ALA A 71 16.25 -20.00 24.76
N GLY A 72 15.98 -21.24 24.38
CA GLY A 72 16.62 -22.45 24.92
C GLY A 72 18.07 -22.67 24.49
N GLY A 73 18.63 -21.84 23.61
CA GLY A 73 20.04 -21.95 23.19
C GLY A 73 20.26 -22.60 21.82
N ASP A 74 19.21 -22.97 21.08
CA ASP A 74 19.38 -23.60 19.78
C ASP A 74 19.90 -22.60 18.73
N LEU A 75 21.13 -22.79 18.28
CA LEU A 75 21.81 -21.88 17.36
C LEU A 75 21.09 -21.77 16.00
N GLY A 76 20.44 -22.84 15.55
CA GLY A 76 19.67 -22.83 14.30
C GLY A 76 18.45 -21.92 14.39
N SER A 77 17.68 -22.09 15.46
CA SER A 77 16.49 -21.28 15.79
C SER A 77 16.86 -19.82 16.04
N MET A 78 17.97 -19.55 16.73
CA MET A 78 18.48 -18.18 16.90
C MET A 78 18.80 -17.52 15.55
N LYS A 79 19.51 -18.21 14.66
CA LYS A 79 19.83 -17.68 13.32
C LYS A 79 18.57 -17.38 12.52
N LEU A 80 17.60 -18.30 12.53
CA LEU A 80 16.33 -18.11 11.83
C LEU A 80 15.52 -16.95 12.42
N LEU A 81 15.49 -16.84 13.75
CA LEU A 81 14.81 -15.75 14.45
C LEU A 81 15.43 -14.40 14.14
N PHE A 82 16.77 -14.27 14.19
CA PHE A 82 17.45 -13.03 13.81
C PHE A 82 17.23 -12.65 12.35
N ALA A 83 17.22 -13.62 11.44
CA ALA A 83 16.91 -13.36 10.02
C ALA A 83 15.47 -12.86 9.83
N LEU A 84 14.50 -13.44 10.55
CA LEU A 84 13.11 -12.97 10.54
C LEU A 84 13.00 -11.56 11.13
N MET A 85 13.67 -11.29 12.26
CA MET A 85 13.69 -9.96 12.87
C MET A 85 14.25 -8.92 11.89
N ALA A 86 15.39 -9.20 11.26
CA ALA A 86 16.00 -8.30 10.28
C ALA A 86 15.12 -8.07 9.04
N SER A 87 14.26 -9.03 8.67
CA SER A 87 13.34 -8.89 7.55
C SER A 87 12.04 -8.17 7.91
N LEU A 88 11.55 -8.30 9.15
CA LEU A 88 10.26 -7.77 9.58
C LEU A 88 10.37 -6.39 10.22
N PHE A 89 11.46 -6.11 10.94
CA PHE A 89 11.67 -4.86 11.67
C PHE A 89 12.55 -3.86 10.92
N ARG A 90 12.87 -4.11 9.64
CA ARG A 90 13.66 -3.19 8.82
C ARG A 90 13.00 -1.81 8.66
N ASP A 91 11.67 -1.72 8.75
CA ASP A 91 10.92 -0.46 8.59
C ASP A 91 10.67 0.30 9.91
N GLU A 92 10.88 -0.29 11.09
CA GLU A 92 10.50 0.34 12.37
C GLU A 92 11.59 1.27 12.96
N SER A 93 12.76 1.37 12.32
CA SER A 93 13.89 2.17 12.84
C SER A 93 14.59 3.07 11.81
N ASP A 94 14.04 3.20 10.59
CA ASP A 94 14.59 4.08 9.55
C ASP A 94 13.70 5.29 9.20
N ASP A 95 12.67 5.60 9.99
CA ASP A 95 11.83 6.81 9.82
C ASP A 95 12.37 8.04 10.58
N HIS A 96 13.65 8.01 10.97
CA HIS A 96 14.46 9.19 11.28
C HIS A 96 15.77 9.17 10.47
N ASN A 97 15.76 8.59 9.27
CA ASN A 97 16.74 9.05 8.29
C ASN A 97 16.33 10.44 7.89
N ASP A 98 17.10 11.42 8.36
CA ASP A 98 17.11 12.81 7.90
C ASP A 98 16.77 12.83 6.42
N GLU A 99 15.52 13.22 6.11
CA GLU A 99 15.17 13.61 4.77
C GLU A 99 16.08 14.77 4.47
N GLN A 100 17.17 14.45 3.76
CA GLN A 100 18.21 15.38 3.37
C GLN A 100 17.46 16.55 2.74
N ILE A 101 17.32 17.64 3.49
CA ILE A 101 16.49 18.78 3.08
C ILE A 101 16.94 19.10 1.67
N ASN A 102 16.05 18.90 0.70
CA ASN A 102 16.33 19.21 -0.69
C ASN A 102 16.93 20.63 -0.69
N PRO A 103 18.09 20.88 -1.31
CA PRO A 103 18.72 22.21 -1.27
C PRO A 103 17.75 23.34 -1.67
N GLU A 104 16.72 23.06 -2.46
CA GLU A 104 15.63 24.00 -2.79
C GLU A 104 14.74 24.37 -1.59
N HIS A 105 14.55 23.46 -0.64
CA HIS A 105 13.76 23.69 0.58
C HIS A 105 14.53 24.56 1.59
N GLN A 106 15.86 24.52 1.57
CA GLN A 106 16.70 25.34 2.44
C GLN A 106 16.54 26.84 2.13
N VAL A 107 16.41 27.17 0.85
CA VAL A 107 16.11 28.53 0.38
C VAL A 107 14.76 29.03 0.91
N LEU A 108 13.75 28.17 1.01
CA LEU A 108 12.43 28.55 1.53
C LEU A 108 12.47 28.81 3.03
N ILE A 109 13.27 28.04 3.79
CA ILE A 109 13.48 28.23 5.22
C ILE A 109 14.19 29.58 5.46
N ASP A 110 15.29 29.85 4.75
CA ASP A 110 16.04 31.11 4.85
C ASP A 110 15.17 32.33 4.52
N GLN A 111 14.30 32.21 3.50
CA GLN A 111 13.36 33.27 3.12
C GLN A 111 12.29 33.51 4.18
N PHE A 112 11.82 32.45 4.85
CA PHE A 112 10.83 32.56 5.92
C PHE A 112 11.43 33.22 7.16
N GLU A 113 12.63 32.82 7.56
CA GLU A 113 13.35 33.41 8.69
C GLU A 113 13.65 34.89 8.47
N ASN A 114 14.12 35.26 7.28
CA ASN A 114 14.32 36.68 6.93
C ASN A 114 13.01 37.48 6.95
N ARG A 115 11.89 36.88 6.54
CA ARG A 115 10.58 37.55 6.56
C ARG A 115 10.07 37.75 7.99
N GLN A 116 10.24 36.76 8.87
CA GLN A 116 9.93 36.87 10.31
C GLN A 116 10.79 37.96 10.96
N ALA A 117 12.11 37.94 10.75
CA ALA A 117 13.02 38.93 11.31
C ALA A 117 12.71 40.35 10.83
N LEU A 118 12.32 40.54 9.56
CA LEU A 118 11.89 41.84 9.03
C LEU A 118 10.54 42.28 9.62
N ALA A 119 9.60 41.36 9.82
CA ALA A 119 8.31 41.65 10.44
C ALA A 119 8.49 42.08 11.92
N GLU A 120 9.35 41.39 12.67
CA GLU A 120 9.68 41.75 14.06
C GLU A 120 10.40 43.10 14.16
N LYS A 121 11.31 43.40 13.22
CA LYS A 121 12.01 44.70 13.15
C LYS A 121 11.09 45.85 12.72
N SER A 122 9.93 45.55 12.14
CA SER A 122 8.95 46.53 11.67
C SER A 122 7.90 46.91 12.72
N LEU A 123 7.93 46.32 13.93
CA LEU A 123 7.06 46.75 15.02
C LEU A 123 7.53 48.11 15.54
N PRO A 124 6.69 49.17 15.47
CA PRO A 124 7.06 50.48 15.94
C PRO A 124 7.28 50.46 17.45
N ASN A 125 8.45 50.96 17.87
CA ASN A 125 8.75 51.41 19.22
C ASN A 125 7.65 52.41 19.65
N GLN A 126 6.66 51.96 20.42
CA GLN A 126 5.83 52.87 21.20
C GLN A 126 6.68 53.38 22.36
N GLY A 127 7.59 54.29 22.02
CA GLY A 127 8.31 55.11 22.97
C GLY A 127 7.36 56.11 23.60
N ALA A 128 7.35 56.11 24.93
CA ALA A 128 7.42 57.29 25.79
C ALA A 128 6.75 58.57 25.27
N SER A 129 5.71 59.00 25.97
CA SER A 129 5.43 60.41 26.21
C SER A 129 5.36 60.63 27.72
N ASP A 130 6.46 61.13 28.28
CA ASP A 130 6.46 61.93 29.51
C ASP A 130 5.81 63.31 29.22
N ASP A 131 5.30 63.92 30.29
CA ASP A 131 4.69 65.26 30.47
C ASP A 131 3.19 65.44 30.22
#